data_AF-A0A927N993-F1
#
_entry.id   AF-A0A927N993-F1
#
_cell.length_a   1.000
_cell.length_b   1.000
_cell.length_c   1.000
_cell.angle_alpha   90.00
_cell.angle_beta   90.00
_cell.angle_gamma   90.00
#
_symmetry.space_group_name_H-M   'P 1'
#
loop_
_entity.id
_entity.type
_entity.pdbx_description
1 polymer ?
#
loop_
_entity_poly.entity_id
_entity_poly.type
_entity_poly.pdbx_seq_one_letter_code
_entity_poly.pdbx_strand_id
1 'polypeptide(L)'
;MELLVGKIGRAHGLRGEVAVQVRTDQPEDRFAAGMVFDTDSGPLRIDSLRWTSGRLLVHFEGVTDRTGAERLRGTSLVADVSDDERPEDPEEFFDHQLVGLHAQTVGGEDVGEVAEVLHLPMQDVLAVRTPEGREILVPFVAAIVPEVDLDGGRVLLDPPPGLLRPEEEEPSADTGTPGDAGAGDTDRSTGAGPSTGAGPSTQGGSA
;
A
#
# COMPACT_ATOMS: atom_id res chain seq x y z
N MET A 1 17.35 -4.79 16.23
CA MET A 1 16.17 -5.45 16.83
C MET A 1 16.32 -6.97 16.69
N GLU A 2 15.98 -7.72 17.74
CA GLU A 2 15.99 -9.19 17.73
C GLU A 2 14.70 -9.76 17.10
N LEU A 3 14.81 -10.41 15.94
CA LEU A 3 13.68 -10.99 15.20
C LEU A 3 13.78 -12.52 15.13
N LEU A 4 12.73 -13.21 15.59
CA LEU A 4 12.63 -14.67 15.46
C LEU A 4 12.32 -15.06 14.01
N VAL A 5 13.36 -15.37 13.24
CA VAL A 5 13.23 -15.67 11.80
C VAL A 5 12.94 -17.14 11.51
N GLY A 6 13.23 -18.05 12.46
CA GLY A 6 12.95 -19.45 12.26
C GLY A 6 13.20 -20.35 13.46
N LYS A 7 12.83 -21.62 13.31
CA LYS A 7 13.07 -22.66 14.32
C LYS A 7 13.69 -23.89 13.70
N ILE A 8 14.77 -24.38 14.30
CA ILE A 8 15.44 -25.60 13.85
C ILE A 8 14.55 -26.80 14.13
N GLY A 9 14.28 -27.56 13.08
CA GLY A 9 13.48 -28.78 13.10
C GLY A 9 14.35 -30.03 13.13
N ARG A 10 13.97 -31.03 12.34
CA ARG A 10 14.64 -32.34 12.31
C ARG A 10 15.99 -32.26 11.60
N ALA A 11 16.94 -33.06 12.05
CA ALA A 11 18.16 -33.31 11.28
C ALA A 11 17.83 -33.96 9.93
N HIS A 12 18.63 -33.64 8.93
CA HIS A 12 18.54 -34.14 7.57
C HIS A 12 19.89 -34.69 7.12
N GLY A 13 19.86 -35.90 6.56
CA GLY A 13 21.06 -36.59 6.11
C GLY A 13 22.05 -36.95 7.22
N LEU A 14 23.27 -37.27 6.81
CA LEU A 14 24.38 -37.64 7.70
C LEU A 14 25.42 -36.52 7.84
N ARG A 15 25.33 -35.48 6.99
CA ARG A 15 26.26 -34.35 6.93
C ARG A 15 25.93 -33.22 7.90
N GLY A 16 25.02 -33.45 8.85
CA GLY A 16 24.66 -32.44 9.86
C GLY A 16 23.75 -31.31 9.36
N GLU A 17 23.01 -31.52 8.28
CA GLU A 17 22.02 -30.55 7.82
C GLU A 17 20.79 -30.59 8.73
N VAL A 18 20.08 -29.47 8.85
CA VAL A 18 18.83 -29.39 9.60
C VAL A 18 17.75 -28.73 8.76
N ALA A 19 16.51 -29.20 8.92
CA ALA A 19 15.36 -28.54 8.33
C ALA A 19 14.93 -27.38 9.22
N VAL A 20 14.85 -26.16 8.68
CA VAL A 20 14.39 -24.97 9.39
C VAL A 20 12.92 -24.71 9.06
N GLN A 21 12.12 -24.47 10.09
CA GLN A 21 10.79 -23.89 9.96
C GLN A 21 10.95 -22.38 9.89
N VAL A 22 10.86 -21.84 8.68
CA VAL A 22 10.85 -20.40 8.43
C VAL A 22 9.64 -19.77 9.11
N ARG A 23 9.86 -18.62 9.76
CA ARG A 23 8.83 -17.82 10.43
C ARG A 23 8.79 -16.37 9.94
N THR A 24 9.58 -16.06 8.92
CA THR A 24 9.67 -14.75 8.28
C THR A 24 9.06 -14.81 6.88
N ASP A 25 8.52 -13.68 6.42
CA ASP A 25 7.92 -13.54 5.09
C ASP A 25 8.97 -13.37 3.97
N GLN A 26 10.23 -13.05 4.33
CA GLN A 26 11.37 -12.90 3.41
C GLN A 26 12.51 -13.88 3.73
N PRO A 27 12.32 -15.19 3.51
CA PRO A 27 13.36 -16.16 3.84
C PRO A 27 14.59 -16.11 2.93
N GLU A 28 14.48 -15.58 1.73
CA GLU A 28 15.60 -15.53 0.78
C GLU A 28 16.63 -14.48 1.21
N ASP A 29 16.15 -13.35 1.73
CA ASP A 29 17.00 -12.27 2.25
C ASP A 29 17.51 -12.61 3.66
N ARG A 30 16.66 -13.22 4.49
CA ARG A 30 16.96 -13.54 5.89
C ARG A 30 17.75 -14.82 6.10
N PHE A 31 17.96 -15.64 5.07
CA PHE A 31 18.80 -16.85 5.17
C PHE A 31 19.81 -16.88 4.02
N ALA A 32 20.99 -16.31 4.25
CA ALA A 32 22.13 -16.36 3.34
C ALA A 32 23.34 -17.05 3.98
N ALA A 33 24.20 -17.65 3.14
CA ALA A 33 25.46 -18.20 3.62
C ALA A 33 26.33 -17.10 4.24
N GLY A 34 26.93 -17.37 5.41
CA GLY A 34 27.70 -16.40 6.19
C GLY A 34 26.91 -15.64 7.25
N MET A 35 25.57 -15.65 7.20
CA MET A 35 24.71 -15.03 8.22
C MET A 35 24.86 -15.73 9.56
N VAL A 36 24.83 -14.93 10.63
CA VAL A 36 24.94 -15.40 12.01
C VAL A 36 23.60 -15.15 12.71
N PHE A 37 23.05 -16.20 13.32
CA PHE A 37 21.86 -16.08 14.16
C PHE A 37 22.23 -16.29 15.62
N ASP A 38 21.63 -15.48 16.48
CA ASP A 38 21.66 -15.70 17.90
C ASP A 38 20.71 -16.81 18.31
N THR A 39 21.16 -17.62 19.26
CA THR A 39 20.41 -18.73 19.81
C THR A 39 20.71 -18.92 21.29
N ASP A 40 19.83 -19.65 21.99
CA ASP A 40 20.00 -20.00 23.41
C ASP A 40 21.30 -20.77 23.71
N SER A 41 21.89 -21.40 22.69
CA SER A 41 23.11 -22.23 22.80
C SER A 41 24.37 -21.55 22.25
N GLY A 42 24.28 -20.26 21.91
CA GLY A 42 25.34 -19.48 21.29
C GLY A 42 25.08 -19.18 19.80
N PRO A 43 25.88 -18.30 19.19
CA PRO A 43 25.67 -17.88 17.81
C PRO A 43 25.92 -19.03 16.84
N LEU A 44 25.06 -19.16 15.83
CA LEU A 44 25.17 -20.13 14.75
C LEU A 44 25.34 -19.42 13.41
N ARG A 45 26.42 -19.74 12.70
CA ARG A 45 26.66 -19.25 11.35
C ARG A 45 26.20 -20.24 10.29
N ILE A 46 25.47 -19.77 9.28
CA ILE A 46 25.15 -20.59 8.10
C ILE A 46 26.40 -20.80 7.26
N ASP A 47 26.77 -22.06 7.01
CA ASP A 47 27.77 -22.42 6.01
C ASP A 47 27.13 -22.54 4.62
N SER A 48 26.02 -23.27 4.52
CA SER A 48 25.29 -23.45 3.28
C SER A 48 23.81 -23.71 3.53
N LEU A 49 22.96 -23.36 2.58
CA LEU A 49 21.53 -23.62 2.63
C LEU A 49 20.99 -24.04 1.27
N ARG A 50 19.87 -24.75 1.26
CA ARG A 50 19.13 -25.04 0.04
C ARG A 50 17.67 -25.32 0.32
N TRP A 51 16.84 -25.08 -0.67
CA TRP A 51 15.45 -25.50 -0.66
C TRP A 51 15.31 -26.93 -1.19
N THR A 52 14.52 -27.75 -0.51
CA THR A 52 14.21 -29.11 -0.95
C THR A 52 12.76 -29.43 -0.59
N SER A 53 11.93 -29.66 -1.62
CA SER A 53 10.51 -30.02 -1.47
C SER A 53 9.74 -29.06 -0.54
N GLY A 54 9.96 -27.75 -0.71
CA GLY A 54 9.30 -26.71 0.09
C GLY A 54 9.80 -26.57 1.53
N ARG A 55 10.98 -27.11 1.85
CA ARG A 55 11.62 -26.97 3.16
C ARG A 55 13.00 -26.36 2.99
N LEU A 56 13.35 -25.45 3.89
CA LEU A 56 14.69 -24.89 3.97
C LEU A 56 15.59 -25.85 4.74
N LEU A 57 16.64 -26.35 4.08
CA LEU A 57 17.71 -27.13 4.69
C LEU A 57 18.91 -26.22 4.89
N VAL A 58 19.43 -26.17 6.11
CA VAL A 58 20.56 -25.34 6.49
C VAL A 58 21.67 -26.21 7.08
N HIS A 59 22.90 -25.93 6.69
CA HIS A 59 24.11 -26.46 7.28
C HIS A 59 24.79 -25.32 8.05
N PHE A 60 25.10 -25.58 9.32
CA PHE A 60 25.74 -24.60 10.19
C PHE A 60 27.22 -24.91 10.35
N GLU A 61 28.04 -23.87 10.44
CA GLU A 61 29.47 -23.99 10.67
C GLU A 61 29.73 -24.78 11.97
N GLY A 62 30.56 -25.82 11.90
CA GLY A 62 30.87 -26.69 13.04
C GLY A 62 29.89 -27.86 13.27
N VAL A 63 28.80 -27.98 12.49
CA VAL A 63 27.83 -29.08 12.61
C VAL A 63 28.03 -30.09 11.49
N THR A 64 29.03 -30.96 11.62
CA THR A 64 29.42 -31.88 10.54
C THR A 64 28.74 -33.24 10.56
N ASP A 65 27.97 -33.55 11.61
CA ASP A 65 27.34 -34.86 11.79
C ASP A 65 25.88 -34.76 12.24
N ARG A 66 25.15 -35.87 12.09
CA ARG A 66 23.75 -35.97 12.48
C ARG A 66 23.54 -35.72 13.98
N THR A 67 24.51 -36.08 14.82
CA THR A 67 24.39 -35.92 16.27
C THR A 67 24.41 -34.43 16.66
N GLY A 68 25.27 -33.63 16.04
CA GLY A 68 25.31 -32.18 16.19
C GLY A 68 24.02 -31.54 15.70
N ALA A 69 23.52 -31.96 14.54
CA ALA A 69 22.25 -31.47 13.99
C ALA A 69 21.05 -31.76 14.92
N GLU A 70 20.99 -32.94 15.53
CA GLU A 70 19.92 -33.29 16.50
C GLU A 70 20.03 -32.50 17.80
N ARG A 71 21.23 -32.05 18.22
CA ARG A 71 21.39 -31.18 19.40
C ARG A 71 20.79 -29.80 19.18
N LEU A 72 20.81 -29.30 17.95
CA LEU A 72 20.23 -28.02 17.57
C LEU A 72 18.71 -28.08 17.36
N ARG A 73 18.11 -29.28 17.43
CA ARG A 73 16.68 -29.44 17.22
C ARG A 73 15.88 -28.68 18.28
N GLY A 74 14.98 -27.83 17.82
CA GLY A 74 14.11 -27.03 18.68
C GLY A 74 14.68 -25.67 19.03
N THR A 75 15.92 -25.37 18.62
CA THR A 75 16.55 -24.07 18.83
C THR A 75 15.89 -23.00 17.96
N SER A 76 15.62 -21.84 18.56
CA SER A 76 15.13 -20.65 17.88
C SER A 76 16.28 -19.91 17.21
N LEU A 77 16.08 -19.48 15.96
CA LEU A 77 17.01 -18.64 15.22
C LEU A 77 16.54 -17.20 15.31
N VAL A 78 17.32 -16.39 16.00
CA VAL A 78 17.07 -14.95 16.14
C VAL A 78 18.08 -14.21 15.27
N ALA A 79 17.59 -13.38 14.37
CA ALA A 79 18.44 -12.46 13.62
C ALA A 79 18.50 -11.14 14.37
N ASP A 80 19.70 -10.60 14.56
CA ASP A 80 19.86 -9.20 14.93
C ASP A 80 19.78 -8.39 13.62
N VAL A 81 18.63 -7.77 13.39
CA VAL A 81 18.44 -6.84 12.28
C VAL A 81 18.84 -5.47 12.79
N SER A 82 19.94 -4.93 12.29
CA SER A 82 20.32 -3.56 12.62
C SER A 82 19.33 -2.60 11.95
N ASP A 83 18.87 -1.56 12.64
CA ASP A 83 17.94 -0.57 12.07
C ASP A 83 18.52 0.13 10.81
N ASP A 84 19.85 0.07 10.63
CA ASP A 84 20.62 0.56 9.48
C ASP A 84 20.59 -0.37 8.24
N GLU A 85 19.95 -1.53 8.30
CA GLU A 85 19.83 -2.43 7.14
C GLU A 85 18.89 -1.78 6.11
N ARG A 86 19.48 -1.15 5.09
CA ARG A 86 18.76 -0.55 3.96
C ARG A 86 18.63 -1.60 2.86
N PRO A 87 17.44 -1.77 2.23
CA PRO A 87 17.29 -2.66 1.10
C PRO A 87 18.22 -2.24 -0.06
N GLU A 88 18.54 -3.20 -0.94
CA GLU A 88 19.46 -2.98 -2.07
C GLU A 88 18.90 -1.96 -3.09
N ASP A 89 17.57 -1.87 -3.17
CA ASP A 89 16.86 -0.86 -3.96
C ASP A 89 16.52 0.36 -3.08
N PRO A 90 16.94 1.59 -3.45
CA PRO A 90 16.61 2.81 -2.71
C PRO A 90 15.13 3.17 -2.72
N GLU A 91 14.30 2.54 -3.55
CA GLU A 91 12.84 2.70 -3.56
C GLU A 91 12.10 1.63 -2.74
N GLU A 92 12.83 0.64 -2.20
CA GLU A 92 12.29 -0.37 -1.32
C GLU A 92 12.47 0.07 0.15
N PHE A 93 11.51 -0.26 1.01
CA PHE A 93 11.54 0.11 2.42
C PHE A 93 11.02 -1.05 3.24
N PHE A 94 11.64 -1.34 4.38
CA PHE A 94 11.09 -2.33 5.29
C PHE A 94 9.96 -1.73 6.13
N ASP A 95 8.91 -2.51 6.43
CA ASP A 95 7.76 -2.01 7.19
C ASP A 95 8.14 -1.40 8.53
N HIS A 96 9.11 -2.01 9.23
CA HIS A 96 9.59 -1.52 10.53
C HIS A 96 10.31 -0.18 10.44
N GLN A 97 10.84 0.18 9.27
CA GLN A 97 11.44 1.49 9.01
C GLN A 97 10.39 2.54 8.70
N LEU A 98 9.23 2.12 8.19
CA LEU A 98 8.11 3.00 7.85
C LEU A 98 7.20 3.27 9.05
N VAL A 99 7.00 2.29 9.93
CA VAL A 99 6.20 2.44 11.14
C VAL A 99 6.86 3.42 12.10
N GLY A 100 6.09 4.41 12.55
CA GLY A 100 6.54 5.49 13.42
C GLY A 100 7.05 6.73 12.69
N LEU A 101 7.10 6.72 11.35
CA LEU A 101 7.44 7.91 10.58
C LEU A 101 6.31 8.95 10.63
N HIS A 102 6.71 10.21 10.70
CA HIS A 102 5.78 11.35 10.68
C HIS A 102 5.34 11.64 9.24
N ALA A 103 4.03 11.57 9.00
CA ALA A 103 3.43 11.78 7.69
C ALA A 103 3.05 13.26 7.51
N GLN A 104 3.64 13.89 6.49
CA GLN A 104 3.40 15.29 6.14
C GLN A 104 3.12 15.42 4.64
N THR A 105 2.24 16.34 4.24
CA THR A 105 2.02 16.60 2.81
C THR A 105 3.14 17.45 2.20
N VAL A 106 3.27 17.43 0.87
CA VAL A 106 4.14 18.38 0.12
C VAL A 106 3.79 19.84 0.40
N GLY A 107 2.56 20.12 0.85
CA GLY A 107 2.10 21.45 1.28
C GLY A 107 2.52 21.83 2.70
N GLY A 108 3.19 20.93 3.44
CA GLY A 108 3.61 21.13 4.83
C GLY A 108 2.52 20.85 5.86
N GLU A 109 1.39 20.24 5.46
CA GLU A 109 0.32 19.86 6.38
C GLU A 109 0.68 18.55 7.11
N ASP A 110 0.63 18.57 8.44
CA ASP A 110 0.81 17.38 9.26
C ASP A 110 -0.43 16.47 9.16
N VAL A 111 -0.23 15.26 8.68
CA VAL A 111 -1.29 14.25 8.52
C VAL A 111 -1.36 13.34 9.74
N GLY A 112 -0.21 12.98 10.32
CA GLY A 112 -0.14 12.11 11.48
C GLY A 112 1.10 11.23 11.49
N GLU A 113 0.98 10.02 12.04
CA GLU A 113 2.08 9.06 12.16
C GLU A 113 1.71 7.73 11.49
N VAL A 114 2.66 7.08 10.81
CA VAL A 114 2.45 5.76 10.22
C VAL A 114 2.33 4.72 11.35
N ALA A 115 1.15 4.14 11.52
CA ALA A 115 0.87 3.17 12.56
C ALA A 115 1.22 1.74 12.13
N GLU A 116 0.94 1.38 10.87
CA GLU A 116 1.23 0.07 10.29
C GLU A 116 1.29 0.13 8.76
N VAL A 117 1.90 -0.89 8.17
CA VAL A 117 1.91 -1.14 6.71
C VAL A 117 1.02 -2.36 6.45
N LEU A 118 0.02 -2.20 5.58
CA LEU A 118 -0.92 -3.23 5.20
C LEU A 118 -0.57 -3.79 3.81
N HIS A 119 -0.14 -5.05 3.76
CA HIS A 119 0.09 -5.76 2.51
C HIS A 119 -1.22 -6.31 1.93
N LEU A 120 -1.84 -5.57 1.02
CA LEU A 120 -3.02 -6.05 0.30
C LEU A 120 -2.59 -6.86 -0.94
N PRO A 121 -3.42 -7.78 -1.46
CA PRO A 121 -3.06 -8.63 -2.60
C PRO A 121 -2.64 -7.91 -3.89
N MET A 122 -2.93 -6.61 -4.01
CA MET A 122 -2.65 -5.79 -5.19
C MET A 122 -1.65 -4.66 -4.95
N GLN A 123 -1.47 -4.20 -3.71
CA GLN A 123 -0.62 -3.06 -3.36
C GLN A 123 -0.44 -2.96 -1.86
N ASP A 124 0.63 -2.27 -1.44
CA ASP A 124 0.84 -1.90 -0.05
C ASP A 124 0.14 -0.59 0.31
N VAL A 125 -0.33 -0.49 1.55
CA VAL A 125 -1.08 0.65 2.04
C VAL A 125 -0.56 1.04 3.43
N LEU A 126 -0.17 2.30 3.59
CA LEU A 126 0.17 2.87 4.89
C LEU A 126 -1.12 3.22 5.65
N ALA A 127 -1.23 2.74 6.89
CA ALA A 127 -2.25 3.20 7.82
C ALA A 127 -1.68 4.36 8.64
N VAL A 128 -2.08 5.58 8.32
CA VAL A 128 -1.64 6.80 9.00
C VAL A 128 -2.65 7.15 10.09
N ARG A 129 -2.20 7.23 11.33
CA ARG A 129 -3.00 7.67 12.47
C ARG A 129 -2.87 9.19 12.62
N THR A 130 -3.99 9.86 12.42
CA THR A 130 -4.13 11.30 12.64
C THR A 130 -4.02 11.66 14.12
N PRO A 131 -3.68 12.93 14.45
CA PRO A 131 -3.71 13.42 15.83
C PRO A 131 -5.09 13.27 16.50
N GLU A 132 -6.17 13.30 15.72
CA GLU A 132 -7.55 13.09 16.18
C GLU A 132 -7.89 11.61 16.44
N GLY A 133 -6.94 10.70 16.19
CA GLY A 133 -7.08 9.26 16.42
C GLY A 133 -7.81 8.50 15.29
N ARG A 134 -8.10 9.15 14.16
CA ARG A 134 -8.62 8.51 12.95
C ARG A 134 -7.49 7.87 12.16
N GLU A 135 -7.76 6.71 11.55
CA GLU A 135 -6.84 6.06 10.61
C GLU A 135 -7.20 6.40 9.17
N ILE A 136 -6.20 6.79 8.39
CA ILE A 136 -6.27 7.11 6.96
C ILE A 136 -5.44 6.07 6.23
N LEU A 137 -6.01 5.49 5.17
CA LEU A 137 -5.33 4.51 4.33
C LEU A 137 -4.72 5.21 3.11
N VAL A 138 -3.40 5.20 3.03
CA VAL A 138 -2.64 5.86 1.97
C VAL A 138 -1.91 4.81 1.14
N PRO A 139 -2.21 4.65 -0.16
CA PRO A 139 -1.49 3.69 -0.99
C PRO A 139 0.00 4.04 -1.06
N PHE A 140 0.87 3.04 -0.85
CA PHE A 140 2.31 3.21 -0.83
C PHE A 140 2.88 3.10 -2.25
N VAL A 141 2.73 4.18 -3.02
CA VAL A 141 3.22 4.28 -4.40
C VAL A 141 3.92 5.62 -4.60
N ALA A 142 4.94 5.68 -5.44
CA ALA A 142 5.73 6.90 -5.68
C ALA A 142 4.89 8.12 -6.13
N ALA A 143 3.71 7.89 -6.73
CA ALA A 143 2.79 8.95 -7.12
C ALA A 143 2.10 9.64 -5.93
N ILE A 144 1.97 8.96 -4.79
CA ILE A 144 1.31 9.46 -3.57
C ILE A 144 2.33 9.67 -2.46
N VAL A 145 3.41 8.88 -2.43
CA VAL A 145 4.51 8.95 -1.47
C VAL A 145 5.81 9.20 -2.23
N PRO A 146 6.05 10.44 -2.69
CA PRO A 146 7.22 10.75 -3.52
C PRO A 146 8.55 10.68 -2.77
N GLU A 147 8.56 10.85 -1.45
CA GLU A 147 9.79 10.89 -0.65
C GLU A 147 9.58 10.25 0.72
N VAL A 148 10.54 9.39 1.12
CA VAL A 148 10.64 8.82 2.46
C VAL A 148 12.01 9.20 3.02
N ASP A 149 12.04 10.01 4.08
CA ASP A 149 13.27 10.35 4.79
C ASP A 149 13.34 9.59 6.11
N LEU A 150 14.06 8.46 6.08
CA LEU A 150 14.32 7.62 7.25
C LEU A 150 15.22 8.31 8.28
N ASP A 151 16.23 9.07 7.83
CA ASP A 151 17.18 9.77 8.71
C ASP A 151 16.49 10.92 9.47
N GLY A 152 15.52 11.56 8.81
CA GLY A 152 14.67 12.61 9.37
C GLY A 152 13.37 12.12 9.99
N GLY A 153 13.07 10.82 9.95
CA GLY A 153 11.87 10.22 10.55
C GLY A 153 10.55 10.69 9.94
N ARG A 154 10.51 10.98 8.62
CA ARG A 154 9.32 11.54 7.96
C ARG A 154 9.01 10.92 6.61
N VAL A 155 7.73 10.93 6.24
CA VAL A 155 7.23 10.54 4.92
C VAL A 155 6.46 11.70 4.29
N LEU A 156 6.79 12.02 3.04
CA LEU A 156 6.16 13.09 2.28
C LEU A 156 5.02 12.53 1.44
N LEU A 157 3.84 13.12 1.58
CA LEU A 157 2.61 12.70 0.89
C LEU A 157 2.20 13.75 -0.16
N ASP A 158 1.92 13.31 -1.38
CA ASP A 158 1.25 14.10 -2.43
C ASP A 158 -0.06 13.42 -2.88
N PRO A 159 -1.05 13.32 -1.98
CA PRO A 159 -2.28 12.59 -2.28
C PRO A 159 -3.24 13.45 -3.13
N PRO A 160 -4.07 12.82 -3.99
CA PRO A 160 -5.11 13.54 -4.69
C PRO A 160 -6.16 14.14 -3.71
N PRO A 161 -6.87 15.21 -4.14
CA PRO A 161 -7.94 15.81 -3.35
C PRO A 161 -8.94 14.76 -2.89
N GLY A 162 -9.38 14.85 -1.62
CA GLY A 162 -10.35 13.93 -1.03
C GLY A 162 -9.78 12.67 -0.39
N LEU A 163 -8.51 12.30 -0.62
CA LEU A 163 -7.91 11.10 -0.01
C LEU A 163 -7.72 11.25 1.51
N LEU A 164 -7.17 12.39 1.94
CA LEU A 164 -6.97 12.69 3.37
C LEU A 164 -8.26 13.17 4.05
N ARG A 165 -9.13 13.85 3.28
CA ARG A 165 -10.37 14.47 3.75
C ARG A 165 -11.54 14.09 2.84
N PRO A 166 -12.23 12.98 3.09
CA PRO A 166 -13.37 12.57 2.26
C PRO A 166 -14.59 13.51 2.38
N GLU A 167 -14.56 14.55 3.23
CA GLU A 167 -15.64 15.52 3.40
C GLU A 167 -15.49 16.78 2.52
N GLU A 168 -14.37 16.95 1.82
CA GLU A 168 -14.14 18.06 0.89
C GLU A 168 -14.39 17.57 -0.56
N GLU A 169 -15.65 17.24 -0.87
CA GLU A 169 -16.11 17.25 -2.27
C GLU A 169 -16.08 18.71 -2.74
N GLU A 170 -15.14 19.05 -3.63
CA GLU A 170 -15.33 20.25 -4.44
C GLU A 170 -16.64 20.08 -5.23
N PRO A 171 -17.56 21.07 -5.21
CA PRO A 171 -18.73 21.01 -6.06
C PRO A 171 -18.23 20.96 -7.50
N SER A 172 -18.41 19.80 -8.15
CA SER A 172 -18.15 19.64 -9.57
C SER A 172 -18.86 20.77 -10.31
N ALA A 173 -18.09 21.73 -10.80
CA ALA A 173 -18.56 22.76 -11.70
C ALA A 173 -18.88 22.08 -13.03
N ASP A 174 -20.05 21.44 -13.12
CA ASP A 174 -20.71 21.18 -14.38
C ASP A 174 -20.97 22.53 -15.03
N THR A 175 -20.03 22.94 -15.88
CA THR A 175 -20.12 24.19 -16.60
C THR A 175 -21.16 23.94 -17.68
N GLY A 176 -22.42 24.23 -17.33
CA GLY A 176 -23.53 24.24 -18.26
C GLY A 176 -23.12 24.95 -19.54
N THR A 177 -23.14 24.20 -20.63
CA THR A 177 -22.92 24.73 -21.98
C THR A 177 -23.91 25.87 -22.22
N PRO A 178 -23.48 27.10 -22.54
CA PRO A 178 -24.40 28.15 -22.93
C PRO A 178 -24.71 28.08 -24.42
N GLY A 179 -25.97 27.82 -24.75
CA GLY A 179 -26.61 28.04 -26.05
C GLY A 179 -28.10 27.75 -25.85
N ASP A 180 -29.06 28.60 -26.18
CA ASP A 180 -29.12 29.73 -27.08
C ASP A 180 -30.27 30.64 -26.59
N ALA A 181 -30.14 31.93 -26.87
CA ALA A 181 -31.09 32.97 -26.51
C ALA A 181 -32.36 32.91 -27.37
N GLY A 182 -33.52 33.05 -26.73
CA GLY A 182 -34.80 33.26 -27.41
C GLY A 182 -35.79 33.98 -26.51
N ALA A 183 -35.81 35.31 -26.64
CA ALA A 183 -36.81 36.24 -26.10
C ALA A 183 -38.25 35.78 -26.40
N GLY A 184 -39.31 36.14 -25.70
CA GLY A 184 -39.55 37.22 -24.75
C GLY A 184 -41.08 37.34 -24.61
N ASP A 185 -41.50 37.66 -23.40
CA ASP A 185 -42.87 37.69 -22.87
C ASP A 185 -43.73 38.88 -23.36
N THR A 186 -45.00 38.87 -22.95
CA THR A 186 -45.98 39.97 -22.77
C THR A 186 -46.91 40.27 -23.96
N ASP A 187 -48.20 40.62 -23.84
CA ASP A 187 -49.11 40.90 -22.72
C ASP A 187 -50.57 40.78 -23.21
N ARG A 188 -51.53 40.72 -22.27
CA ARG A 188 -52.99 40.77 -22.46
C ARG A 188 -53.49 42.15 -22.90
N SER A 189 -54.65 42.10 -23.58
CA SER A 189 -55.89 42.86 -23.23
C SER A 189 -56.49 43.76 -24.32
N THR A 190 -57.81 43.53 -24.53
CA THR A 190 -58.90 44.48 -24.89
C THR A 190 -59.01 45.08 -26.29
N GLY A 191 -60.19 44.86 -26.90
CA GLY A 191 -60.95 45.97 -27.50
C GLY A 191 -61.50 45.79 -28.91
N ALA A 192 -62.74 45.30 -28.99
CA ALA A 192 -63.86 45.79 -29.83
C ALA A 192 -63.66 46.18 -31.32
N GLY A 193 -64.46 45.53 -32.18
CA GLY A 193 -65.25 46.24 -33.21
C GLY A 193 -65.06 45.80 -34.67
N PRO A 194 -66.08 45.94 -35.53
CA PRO A 194 -66.43 44.92 -36.53
C PRO A 194 -66.40 45.41 -38.00
N SER A 195 -66.91 44.57 -38.91
CA SER A 195 -67.33 44.86 -40.30
C SER A 195 -66.17 44.90 -41.32
N THR A 196 -66.25 44.53 -42.59
CA THR A 196 -67.28 44.05 -43.53
C THR A 196 -66.47 43.34 -44.63
N GLY A 197 -66.84 42.14 -45.09
CA GLY A 197 -67.50 42.00 -46.39
C GLY A 197 -66.53 41.82 -47.57
N ALA A 198 -66.65 40.68 -48.26
CA ALA A 198 -66.67 40.52 -49.72
C ALA A 198 -66.18 39.11 -50.12
N GLY A 199 -67.08 38.32 -50.73
CA GLY A 199 -66.71 37.19 -51.59
C GLY A 199 -66.09 37.68 -52.91
N PRO A 200 -66.13 36.93 -54.03
CA PRO A 200 -66.77 35.64 -54.31
C PRO A 200 -65.71 34.59 -54.76
N SER A 201 -66.00 33.31 -55.00
CA SER A 201 -66.61 32.84 -56.26
C SER A 201 -66.79 31.32 -56.28
N THR A 202 -67.94 30.96 -56.83
CA THR A 202 -68.51 29.69 -57.24
C THR A 202 -67.65 28.87 -58.21
N GLN A 203 -67.70 27.53 -58.08
CA GLN A 203 -68.03 26.50 -59.10
C GLN A 203 -67.35 25.18 -58.72
N GLY A 204 -68.10 24.14 -58.39
CA GLY A 204 -68.66 23.13 -59.32
C GLY A 204 -68.23 21.77 -58.73
N GLY A 205 -69.03 20.71 -58.63
CA GLY A 205 -70.12 20.25 -59.48
C GLY A 205 -69.73 18.86 -59.98
N SER A 206 -70.63 17.88 -59.73
CA SER A 206 -70.67 16.53 -60.35
C SER A 206 -69.66 15.50 -59.80
N ALA A 207 -70.00 14.23 -59.56
CA ALA A 207 -71.25 13.46 -59.67
C ALA A 207 -71.10 12.21 -58.77
#